data_AF-A0A660RUI6-F1
#
_entry.id   AF-A0A660RUI6-F1
#
_cell.length_a   1.000
_cell.length_b   1.000
_cell.length_c   1.000
_cell.angle_alpha   90.00
_cell.angle_beta   90.00
_cell.angle_gamma   90.00
#
_symmetry.space_group_name_H-M   'P 1'
#
loop_
_entity.id
_entity.type
_entity.pdbx_description
1 polymer ?
#
loop_
_entity_poly.entity_id
_entity_poly.type
_entity_poly.pdbx_seq_one_letter_code
_entity_poly.pdbx_strand_id
1 'polypeptide(L)'
;MRNKNPFEVFGLSPKIVKELDEEALYKLVKSVYRVLQLIYHPDRGGDPEKSLELNKAFELLNLEKNPESFKEYRKKYIARLSRKTLQSEIEELRTQNRRLKFYNELLKEKFWQYLETGFETIENFFSNNKIIKLKIFDIVSHINFSDIRSIKKQIYFKELILTKEFILKKRSYEKYFIKIQNYKFLGTIKREYIEPWVLLERDPKEEKFILKNYMNKETFIKECLVYLNPKLNINTYVFFYYPDDFQKVYLEGVIINTEEIKNIELSEILEMQTIKSSITTALAEKK
;
A
#
# COMPACT_ATOMS: atom_id res chain seq x y z
N MET A 1 -16.39 3.19 -48.79
CA MET A 1 -16.37 4.39 -47.91
C MET A 1 -17.18 4.07 -46.66
N ARG A 2 -16.65 4.28 -45.45
CA ARG A 2 -17.37 4.02 -44.20
C ARG A 2 -18.61 4.94 -44.14
N ASN A 3 -19.81 4.39 -43.94
CA ASN A 3 -21.03 5.17 -43.72
C ASN A 3 -20.90 5.99 -42.42
N LYS A 4 -20.35 7.21 -42.53
CA LYS A 4 -20.34 8.19 -41.43
C LYS A 4 -21.76 8.68 -41.19
N ASN A 5 -22.08 9.00 -39.94
CA ASN A 5 -23.36 9.63 -39.64
C ASN A 5 -23.36 11.07 -40.23
N PRO A 6 -24.44 11.56 -40.85
CA PRO A 6 -24.47 12.90 -41.42
C PRO A 6 -24.10 14.04 -40.44
N PHE A 7 -24.40 13.90 -39.14
CA PHE A 7 -23.98 14.88 -38.12
C PHE A 7 -22.45 14.90 -37.93
N GLU A 8 -21.79 13.76 -38.13
CA GLU A 8 -20.33 13.60 -38.05
C GLU A 8 -19.63 14.30 -39.23
N VAL A 9 -20.26 14.33 -40.41
CA VAL A 9 -19.77 15.06 -41.60
C VAL A 9 -19.67 16.56 -41.33
N PHE A 10 -20.62 17.11 -40.55
CA PHE A 10 -20.60 18.50 -40.09
C PHE A 10 -19.72 18.73 -38.86
N GLY A 11 -18.96 17.72 -38.40
CA GLY A 11 -18.10 17.83 -37.23
C GLY A 11 -18.84 17.92 -35.89
N LEU A 12 -20.13 17.59 -35.85
CA LEU A 12 -20.92 17.61 -34.62
C LEU A 12 -20.70 16.32 -33.84
N SER A 13 -20.41 16.46 -32.54
CA SER A 13 -20.28 15.30 -31.64
C SER A 13 -21.67 14.75 -31.26
N PRO A 14 -21.78 13.45 -30.91
CA PRO A 14 -23.04 12.90 -30.40
C PRO A 14 -23.60 13.64 -29.18
N LYS A 15 -22.73 14.28 -28.37
CA LYS A 15 -23.11 15.06 -27.19
C LYS A 15 -23.87 16.33 -27.57
N ILE A 16 -23.35 17.11 -28.53
CA ILE A 16 -24.01 18.33 -29.04
C ILE A 16 -25.38 17.97 -29.64
N VAL A 17 -25.45 16.87 -30.40
CA VAL A 17 -26.68 16.37 -31.03
C VAL A 17 -27.74 15.93 -30.00
N LYS A 18 -27.31 15.51 -28.80
CA LYS A 18 -28.20 15.14 -27.69
C LYS A 18 -28.71 16.38 -26.93
N GLU A 19 -27.85 17.36 -26.71
CA GLU A 19 -28.15 18.53 -25.86
C GLU A 19 -29.09 19.54 -26.53
N LEU A 20 -29.01 19.68 -27.86
CA LEU A 20 -29.86 20.59 -28.62
C LEU A 20 -31.19 19.93 -29.01
N ASP A 21 -32.27 20.71 -28.98
CA ASP A 21 -33.57 20.36 -29.58
C ASP A 21 -33.49 20.36 -31.12
N GLU A 22 -34.50 19.79 -31.78
CA GLU A 22 -34.44 19.52 -33.24
C GLU A 22 -34.32 20.80 -34.06
N GLU A 23 -35.02 21.86 -33.66
CA GLU A 23 -34.99 23.14 -34.36
C GLU A 23 -33.65 23.84 -34.20
N ALA A 24 -33.11 23.92 -32.98
CA ALA A 24 -31.79 24.50 -32.75
C ALA A 24 -30.69 23.69 -33.45
N LEU A 25 -30.77 22.37 -33.42
CA LEU A 25 -29.83 21.48 -34.08
C LEU A 25 -29.87 21.65 -35.61
N TYR A 26 -31.06 21.75 -36.21
CA TYR A 26 -31.19 22.00 -37.64
C TYR A 26 -30.67 23.39 -38.04
N LYS A 27 -30.94 24.42 -37.23
CA LYS A 27 -30.35 25.77 -37.44
C LYS A 27 -28.82 25.73 -37.39
N LEU A 28 -28.24 24.97 -36.47
CA LEU A 28 -26.80 24.77 -36.37
C LEU A 28 -26.25 24.06 -37.62
N VAL A 29 -26.86 22.95 -38.05
CA VAL A 29 -26.48 22.24 -39.28
C VAL A 29 -26.53 23.17 -40.50
N LYS A 30 -27.59 23.97 -40.66
CA LYS A 30 -27.73 24.94 -41.75
C LYS A 30 -26.64 26.00 -41.74
N SER A 31 -26.24 26.45 -40.55
CA SER A 31 -25.19 27.45 -40.37
C SER A 31 -23.82 26.87 -40.72
N VAL A 32 -23.50 25.68 -40.21
CA VAL A 32 -22.26 24.97 -40.53
C VAL A 32 -22.19 24.62 -42.01
N TYR A 33 -23.27 24.11 -42.60
CA TYR A 33 -23.35 23.80 -44.02
C TYR A 33 -23.04 25.03 -44.90
N ARG A 34 -23.63 26.19 -44.59
CA ARG A 34 -23.34 27.44 -45.32
C ARG A 34 -21.87 27.79 -45.24
N VAL A 35 -21.28 27.78 -44.04
CA VAL A 35 -19.85 28.11 -43.86
C VAL A 35 -18.96 27.11 -44.60
N LEU A 36 -19.20 25.81 -44.45
CA LEU A 36 -18.39 24.77 -45.10
C LEU A 36 -18.54 24.78 -46.62
N GLN A 37 -19.73 25.07 -47.15
CA GLN A 37 -19.90 25.25 -48.59
C GLN A 37 -19.17 26.47 -49.11
N LEU A 38 -19.13 27.59 -48.39
CA LEU A 38 -18.33 28.76 -48.81
C LEU A 38 -16.84 28.42 -48.94
N ILE A 39 -16.34 27.45 -48.16
CA ILE A 39 -14.93 27.00 -48.14
C ILE A 39 -14.67 25.94 -49.21
N TYR A 40 -15.56 24.95 -49.34
CA TYR A 40 -15.33 23.77 -50.20
C TYR A 40 -16.00 23.85 -51.57
N HIS A 41 -16.69 24.94 -51.92
CA HIS A 41 -17.36 25.06 -53.23
C HIS A 41 -16.34 24.96 -54.40
N PRO A 42 -16.60 24.12 -55.43
CA PRO A 42 -15.72 23.98 -56.59
C PRO A 42 -15.42 25.31 -57.31
N ASP A 43 -16.43 26.15 -57.50
CA ASP A 43 -16.29 27.46 -58.17
C ASP A 43 -15.39 28.45 -57.41
N ARG A 44 -15.03 28.13 -56.17
CA ARG A 44 -14.13 28.93 -55.32
C ARG A 44 -12.75 28.28 -55.16
N GLY A 45 -12.47 27.23 -55.93
CA GLY A 45 -11.24 26.43 -55.81
C GLY A 45 -11.25 25.45 -54.64
N GLY A 46 -12.43 25.17 -54.07
CA GLY A 46 -12.61 24.18 -53.00
C GLY A 46 -12.64 22.74 -53.50
N ASP A 47 -12.71 21.79 -52.56
CA ASP A 47 -12.71 20.34 -52.81
C ASP A 47 -14.10 19.84 -53.25
N PRO A 48 -14.28 19.42 -54.53
CA PRO A 48 -15.58 18.99 -55.04
C PRO A 48 -16.13 17.74 -54.36
N GLU A 49 -15.26 16.83 -53.91
CA GLU A 49 -15.70 15.61 -53.24
C GLU A 49 -16.30 15.93 -51.87
N LYS A 50 -15.67 16.83 -51.12
CA LYS A 50 -16.19 17.31 -49.84
C LYS A 50 -17.47 18.14 -50.00
N SER A 51 -17.55 18.99 -51.02
CA SER A 51 -18.79 19.72 -51.32
C SER A 51 -19.95 18.76 -51.60
N LEU A 52 -19.71 17.69 -52.36
CA LEU A 52 -20.70 16.65 -52.61
C LEU A 52 -21.08 15.87 -51.33
N GLU A 53 -20.10 15.53 -50.48
CA GLU A 53 -20.34 14.88 -49.19
C GLU A 53 -21.23 15.75 -48.27
N LEU A 54 -20.95 17.05 -48.21
CA LEU A 54 -21.74 18.02 -47.45
C LEU A 54 -23.18 18.16 -47.99
N ASN A 55 -23.36 18.17 -49.31
CA ASN A 55 -24.69 18.24 -49.92
C ASN A 55 -25.53 17.01 -49.57
N LYS A 56 -24.96 15.80 -49.73
CA LYS A 56 -25.63 14.55 -49.36
C LYS A 56 -25.97 14.51 -47.88
N ALA A 57 -25.04 14.92 -47.01
CA ALA A 57 -25.29 14.97 -45.57
C ALA A 57 -26.38 15.99 -45.20
N PHE A 58 -26.42 17.15 -45.86
CA PHE A 58 -27.43 18.17 -45.64
C PHE A 58 -28.83 17.72 -46.07
N GLU A 59 -28.94 17.02 -47.20
CA GLU A 59 -30.22 16.47 -47.68
C GLU A 59 -30.81 15.44 -46.69
N LEU A 60 -29.97 14.58 -46.13
CA LEU A 60 -30.38 13.60 -45.12
C LEU A 60 -30.78 14.24 -43.79
N LEU A 61 -30.20 15.41 -43.46
CA LEU A 61 -30.48 16.20 -42.26
C LEU A 61 -31.42 17.38 -42.50
N ASN A 62 -32.15 17.39 -43.61
CA ASN A 62 -33.09 18.45 -43.88
C ASN A 62 -34.39 18.22 -43.08
N LEU A 63 -34.51 18.87 -41.93
CA LEU A 63 -35.68 18.73 -41.04
C LEU A 63 -37.00 19.13 -41.72
N GLU A 64 -36.95 20.12 -42.60
CA GLU A 64 -38.13 20.65 -43.31
C GLU A 64 -38.62 19.68 -44.41
N LYS A 65 -37.70 18.98 -45.07
CA LYS A 65 -38.02 18.04 -46.16
C LYS A 65 -38.22 16.59 -45.67
N ASN A 66 -37.38 16.14 -44.75
CA ASN A 66 -37.26 14.74 -44.32
C ASN A 66 -37.15 14.63 -42.79
N PRO A 67 -38.20 14.97 -42.02
CA PRO A 67 -38.13 14.98 -40.55
C PRO A 67 -37.85 13.61 -39.94
N GLU A 68 -38.37 12.53 -40.55
CA GLU A 68 -38.15 11.17 -40.06
C GLU A 68 -36.69 10.71 -40.23
N SER A 69 -36.06 11.05 -41.36
CA SER A 69 -34.62 10.82 -41.58
C SER A 69 -33.79 11.54 -40.52
N PHE A 70 -34.10 12.81 -40.26
CA PHE A 70 -33.41 13.60 -39.25
C PHE A 70 -33.47 12.94 -37.86
N LYS A 71 -34.67 12.53 -37.44
CA LYS A 71 -34.90 11.84 -36.16
C LYS A 71 -34.17 10.50 -36.09
N GLU A 72 -34.19 9.73 -37.18
CA GLU A 72 -33.54 8.43 -37.25
C GLU A 72 -32.01 8.56 -37.10
N TYR A 73 -31.39 9.46 -37.86
CA TYR A 73 -29.96 9.70 -37.77
C TYR A 73 -29.56 10.27 -36.40
N ARG A 74 -30.40 11.13 -35.80
CA ARG A 74 -30.19 11.68 -34.45
C ARG A 74 -30.20 10.56 -33.42
N LYS A 75 -31.23 9.70 -33.45
CA LYS A 75 -31.37 8.55 -32.55
C LYS A 75 -30.19 7.59 -32.67
N LYS A 76 -29.80 7.22 -33.90
CA LYS A 76 -28.64 6.33 -34.15
C LYS A 76 -27.32 6.92 -33.67
N TYR A 77 -27.15 8.24 -33.79
CA TYR A 77 -25.92 8.91 -33.36
C TYR A 77 -25.83 9.04 -31.83
N ILE A 78 -26.93 9.40 -31.17
CA ILE A 78 -27.02 9.48 -29.71
C ILE A 78 -26.83 8.11 -29.07
N ALA A 79 -27.30 7.03 -29.70
CA ALA A 79 -27.06 5.66 -29.25
C ALA A 79 -25.57 5.27 -29.20
N ARG A 80 -24.65 6.07 -29.79
CA ARG A 80 -23.21 5.88 -29.59
C ARG A 80 -22.75 6.30 -28.20
N LEU A 81 -23.46 7.22 -27.53
CA LEU A 81 -23.16 7.66 -26.16
C LEU A 81 -23.50 6.62 -25.10
N SER A 82 -24.38 5.65 -25.39
CA SER A 82 -24.74 4.59 -24.43
C SER A 82 -23.71 3.47 -24.37
N ARG A 83 -22.74 3.44 -25.29
CA ARG A 83 -21.57 2.56 -25.15
C ARG A 83 -20.70 3.16 -24.05
N LYS A 84 -20.45 2.40 -22.98
CA LYS A 84 -19.44 2.76 -21.95
C LYS A 84 -18.22 3.30 -22.68
N THR A 85 -17.97 4.60 -22.52
CA THR A 85 -16.79 5.21 -23.11
C THR A 85 -15.61 4.81 -22.23
N LEU A 86 -14.43 4.67 -22.82
CA LEU A 86 -13.20 4.47 -22.06
C LEU A 86 -13.05 5.53 -20.95
N GLN A 87 -13.55 6.74 -21.16
CA GLN A 87 -13.57 7.81 -20.16
C GLN A 87 -14.47 7.48 -18.96
N SER A 88 -15.69 6.99 -19.16
CA SER A 88 -16.56 6.55 -18.06
C SER A 88 -15.96 5.36 -17.30
N GLU A 89 -15.30 4.44 -17.99
CA GLU A 89 -14.61 3.31 -17.35
C GLU A 89 -13.41 3.78 -16.52
N ILE A 90 -12.63 4.74 -17.03
CA ILE A 90 -11.53 5.38 -16.29
C ILE A 90 -12.05 6.07 -15.02
N GLU A 91 -13.17 6.78 -15.10
CA GLU A 91 -13.78 7.46 -13.94
C GLU A 91 -14.31 6.47 -12.90
N GLU A 92 -14.96 5.38 -13.34
CA GLU A 92 -15.40 4.29 -12.47
C GLU A 92 -14.20 3.64 -11.75
N LEU A 93 -13.16 3.25 -12.49
CA LEU A 93 -11.96 2.64 -11.94
C LEU A 93 -11.23 3.58 -10.96
N ARG A 94 -11.14 4.88 -11.28
CA ARG A 94 -10.58 5.89 -10.36
C ARG A 94 -11.36 5.95 -9.05
N THR A 95 -12.68 5.89 -9.12
CA THR A 95 -13.56 5.91 -7.94
C THR A 95 -13.40 4.64 -7.11
N GLN A 96 -13.36 3.48 -7.75
CA GLN A 96 -13.10 2.21 -7.07
C GLN A 96 -11.74 2.19 -6.38
N ASN A 97 -10.69 2.69 -7.05
CA ASN A 97 -9.34 2.74 -6.50
C ASN A 97 -9.27 3.66 -5.26
N ARG A 98 -9.90 4.84 -5.31
CA ARG A 98 -10.02 5.73 -4.13
C ARG A 98 -10.69 5.02 -2.95
N ARG A 99 -11.77 4.29 -3.21
CA ARG A 99 -12.51 3.54 -2.19
C ARG A 99 -11.67 2.40 -1.59
N LEU A 100 -10.98 1.63 -2.44
CA LEU A 100 -10.09 0.55 -1.99
C LEU A 100 -8.91 1.09 -1.18
N LYS A 101 -8.31 2.20 -1.61
CA LYS A 101 -7.24 2.86 -0.87
C LYS A 101 -7.71 3.28 0.52
N PHE A 102 -8.89 3.90 0.63
CA PHE A 102 -9.49 4.27 1.91
C PHE A 102 -9.70 3.05 2.82
N TYR A 103 -10.30 1.97 2.31
CA TYR A 103 -10.49 0.76 3.13
C TYR A 103 -9.19 0.10 3.54
N ASN A 104 -8.16 0.13 2.69
CA ASN A 104 -6.85 -0.41 3.02
C ASN A 104 -6.21 0.35 4.20
N GLU A 105 -6.22 1.68 4.16
CA GLU A 105 -5.70 2.50 5.27
C GLU A 105 -6.51 2.26 6.56
N LEU A 106 -7.84 2.20 6.47
CA LEU A 106 -8.69 1.90 7.61
C LEU A 106 -8.41 0.50 8.18
N LEU A 107 -8.23 -0.50 7.33
CA LEU A 107 -7.92 -1.87 7.76
C LEU A 107 -6.56 -1.94 8.45
N LYS A 108 -5.54 -1.25 7.92
CA LYS A 108 -4.22 -1.16 8.56
C LYS A 108 -4.32 -0.54 9.96
N GLU A 109 -5.07 0.55 10.10
CA GLU A 109 -5.29 1.21 11.38
C GLU A 109 -6.02 0.29 12.37
N LYS A 110 -7.10 -0.36 11.95
CA LYS A 110 -7.86 -1.30 12.80
C LYS A 110 -7.05 -2.52 13.19
N PHE A 111 -6.26 -3.06 12.25
CA PHE A 111 -5.40 -4.18 12.55
C PHE A 111 -4.28 -3.80 13.51
N TRP A 112 -3.72 -2.60 13.38
CA TRP A 112 -2.75 -2.10 14.35
C TRP A 112 -3.37 -1.88 15.74
N GLN A 113 -4.56 -1.29 15.83
CA GLN A 113 -5.31 -1.15 17.10
C GLN A 113 -5.52 -2.52 17.75
N TYR A 114 -5.87 -3.53 16.95
CA TYR A 114 -6.03 -4.90 17.43
C TYR A 114 -4.72 -5.49 17.98
N LEU A 115 -3.58 -5.24 17.33
CA LEU A 115 -2.26 -5.64 17.82
C LEU A 115 -1.87 -4.91 19.13
N GLU A 116 -2.21 -3.63 19.27
CA GLU A 116 -1.97 -2.85 20.49
C GLU A 116 -2.78 -3.37 21.68
N THR A 117 -4.06 -3.70 21.49
CA THR A 117 -4.97 -4.13 22.56
C THR A 117 -4.67 -5.53 23.09
N GLY A 118 -3.87 -6.32 22.37
CA GLY A 118 -3.59 -7.71 22.72
C GLY A 118 -4.27 -8.64 21.73
N PHE A 119 -3.45 -9.43 21.06
CA PHE A 119 -3.86 -10.32 19.99
C PHE A 119 -4.18 -11.69 20.61
N GLU A 120 -5.45 -12.08 20.68
CA GLU A 120 -5.90 -13.36 21.27
C GLU A 120 -5.14 -14.57 20.71
N THR A 121 -4.74 -14.52 19.44
CA THR A 121 -3.99 -15.62 18.82
C THR A 121 -2.52 -15.70 19.32
N ILE A 122 -1.94 -14.59 19.79
CA ILE A 122 -0.64 -14.57 20.48
C ILE A 122 -0.82 -15.00 21.93
N GLU A 123 -1.94 -14.64 22.57
CA GLU A 123 -2.28 -15.20 23.89
C GLU A 123 -2.43 -16.73 23.83
N ASN A 124 -2.98 -17.24 22.73
CA ASN A 124 -3.05 -18.67 22.46
C ASN A 124 -1.67 -19.32 22.23
N PHE A 125 -0.63 -18.59 21.79
CA PHE A 125 0.74 -19.13 21.74
C PHE A 125 1.30 -19.45 23.13
N PHE A 126 0.87 -18.70 24.15
CA PHE A 126 1.24 -18.91 25.55
C PHE A 126 0.15 -19.64 26.35
N SER A 127 -0.93 -20.07 25.70
CA SER A 127 -1.96 -20.88 26.35
C SER A 127 -1.33 -22.20 26.83
N ASN A 128 -1.71 -22.63 28.05
CA ASN A 128 -1.08 -23.68 28.85
C ASN A 128 0.27 -23.34 29.50
N ASN A 129 0.57 -22.06 29.77
CA ASN A 129 1.83 -21.62 30.42
C ASN A 129 3.08 -22.10 29.67
N LYS A 130 2.99 -22.20 28.34
CA LYS A 130 4.14 -22.53 27.51
C LYS A 130 5.17 -21.41 27.58
N ILE A 131 6.43 -21.79 27.76
CA ILE A 131 7.54 -20.86 27.78
C ILE A 131 8.43 -21.19 26.59
N ILE A 132 8.68 -20.20 25.74
CA ILE A 132 9.42 -20.39 24.50
C ILE A 132 10.74 -19.64 24.59
N LYS A 133 11.84 -20.39 24.47
CA LYS A 133 13.18 -19.85 24.31
C LYS A 133 13.50 -19.71 22.82
N LEU A 134 13.92 -18.53 22.44
CA LEU A 134 14.34 -18.16 21.09
C LEU A 134 15.83 -17.88 21.07
N LYS A 135 16.53 -18.51 20.13
CA LYS A 135 17.89 -18.11 19.76
C LYS A 135 17.80 -17.23 18.53
N ILE A 136 18.32 -16.01 18.63
CA ILE A 136 18.16 -14.97 17.62
C ILE A 136 19.52 -14.54 17.08
N PHE A 137 19.60 -14.38 15.77
CA PHE A 137 20.68 -13.70 15.08
C PHE A 137 20.40 -12.20 15.04
N ASP A 138 21.21 -11.41 15.72
CA ASP A 138 21.12 -9.96 15.76
C ASP A 138 21.75 -9.35 14.50
N ILE A 139 20.91 -9.16 13.48
CA ILE A 139 21.32 -8.63 12.18
C ILE A 139 21.82 -7.20 12.29
N VAL A 140 21.23 -6.40 13.18
CA VAL A 140 21.60 -4.99 13.33
C VAL A 140 23.03 -4.89 13.84
N SER A 141 23.36 -5.70 14.85
CA SER A 141 24.72 -5.84 15.35
C SER A 141 25.66 -6.37 14.26
N HIS A 142 25.23 -7.35 13.47
CA HIS A 142 26.03 -7.84 12.34
C HIS A 142 26.33 -6.74 11.30
N ILE A 143 25.33 -5.98 10.88
CA ILE A 143 25.53 -4.90 9.89
C ILE A 143 26.44 -3.80 10.44
N ASN A 144 26.20 -3.37 11.69
CA ASN A 144 26.98 -2.28 12.28
C ASN A 144 28.45 -2.65 12.55
N PHE A 145 28.74 -3.94 12.79
CA PHE A 145 30.02 -4.35 13.40
C PHE A 145 30.73 -5.50 12.69
N SER A 146 30.25 -5.99 11.54
CA SER A 146 30.88 -7.10 10.81
C SER A 146 32.27 -6.77 10.26
N ASP A 147 32.52 -5.51 9.91
CA ASP A 147 33.81 -5.08 9.36
C ASP A 147 34.92 -4.95 10.42
N ILE A 148 34.59 -5.04 11.71
CA ILE A 148 35.54 -4.84 12.80
C ILE A 148 36.17 -6.18 13.18
N ARG A 149 37.43 -6.37 12.78
CA ARG A 149 38.18 -7.63 12.93
C ARG A 149 38.30 -8.15 14.38
N SER A 150 38.25 -7.27 15.38
CA SER A 150 38.49 -7.60 16.79
C SER A 150 37.23 -8.00 17.57
N ILE A 151 36.06 -8.04 16.93
CA ILE A 151 34.80 -8.25 17.61
C ILE A 151 34.51 -9.74 17.81
N LYS A 152 34.09 -10.09 19.03
CA LYS A 152 33.66 -11.44 19.38
C LYS A 152 32.40 -11.80 18.60
N LYS A 153 32.44 -12.85 17.77
CA LYS A 153 31.27 -13.32 16.98
C LYS A 153 30.00 -13.58 17.82
N GLN A 154 30.15 -13.82 19.12
CA GLN A 154 29.04 -13.97 20.07
C GLN A 154 28.15 -12.72 20.16
N ILE A 155 28.63 -11.52 19.80
CA ILE A 155 27.80 -10.31 19.85
C ILE A 155 26.63 -10.33 18.87
N TYR A 156 26.69 -11.16 17.83
CA TYR A 156 25.64 -11.29 16.81
C TYR A 156 24.51 -12.24 17.23
N PHE A 157 24.54 -12.73 18.46
CA PHE A 157 23.54 -13.66 18.97
C PHE A 157 22.93 -13.14 20.27
N LYS A 158 21.65 -13.44 20.44
CA LYS A 158 20.91 -13.17 21.66
C LYS A 158 19.88 -14.25 21.92
N GLU A 159 19.47 -14.33 23.17
CA GLU A 159 18.44 -15.24 23.66
C GLU A 159 17.26 -14.40 24.15
N LEU A 160 16.06 -14.78 23.72
CA LEU A 160 14.81 -14.29 24.28
C LEU A 160 14.05 -15.46 24.90
N ILE A 161 13.51 -15.26 26.10
CA ILE A 161 12.57 -16.20 26.70
C ILE A 161 11.23 -15.48 26.79
N LEU A 162 10.26 -15.98 26.05
CA LEU A 162 8.93 -15.42 25.96
C LEU A 162 8.02 -16.13 26.94
N THR A 163 7.36 -15.35 27.79
CA THR A 163 6.31 -15.81 28.71
C THR A 163 5.04 -15.00 28.48
N LYS A 164 3.93 -15.40 29.12
CA LYS A 164 2.67 -14.66 29.05
C LYS A 164 2.79 -13.23 29.63
N GLU A 165 3.60 -13.04 30.66
CA GLU A 165 3.63 -11.81 31.44
C GLU A 165 4.82 -10.90 31.11
N PHE A 166 5.94 -11.48 30.71
CA PHE A 166 7.19 -10.75 30.48
C PHE A 166 8.10 -11.47 29.48
N ILE A 167 9.14 -10.76 29.07
CA ILE A 167 10.21 -11.29 28.22
C ILE A 167 11.53 -11.19 28.99
N LEU A 168 12.33 -12.26 28.96
CA LEU A 168 13.72 -12.19 29.37
C LEU A 168 14.58 -12.03 28.12
N LYS A 169 15.50 -11.06 28.15
CA LYS A 169 16.43 -10.78 27.05
C LYS A 169 17.86 -10.85 27.55
N LYS A 170 18.73 -11.53 26.80
CA LYS A 170 20.16 -11.62 27.09
C LYS A 170 20.95 -11.67 25.80
N ARG A 171 21.95 -10.81 25.63
CA ARG A 171 22.92 -10.97 24.54
C ARG A 171 23.87 -12.11 24.86
N SER A 172 24.36 -12.85 23.88
CA SER A 172 25.15 -14.07 24.17
C SER A 172 26.47 -13.83 24.91
N TYR A 173 26.98 -12.60 24.96
CA TYR A 173 28.15 -12.23 25.76
C TYR A 173 27.80 -11.71 27.17
N GLU A 174 26.51 -11.48 27.46
CA GLU A 174 26.03 -11.04 28.77
C GLU A 174 25.81 -12.24 29.67
N LYS A 175 26.11 -12.07 30.96
CA LYS A 175 25.96 -13.13 31.96
C LYS A 175 24.52 -13.27 32.44
N TYR A 176 23.76 -12.18 32.46
CA TYR A 176 22.43 -12.11 33.07
C TYR A 176 21.37 -11.66 32.07
N PHE A 177 20.17 -12.20 32.21
CA PHE A 177 18.97 -11.74 31.55
C PHE A 177 18.45 -10.44 32.17
N ILE A 178 17.88 -9.61 31.31
CA ILE A 178 17.09 -8.44 31.65
C ILE A 178 15.61 -8.83 31.50
N LYS A 179 14.82 -8.60 32.55
CA LYS A 179 13.37 -8.80 32.53
C LYS A 179 12.68 -7.55 32.00
N ILE A 180 11.86 -7.71 30.97
CA ILE A 180 11.11 -6.63 30.34
C ILE A 180 9.62 -6.95 30.44
N GLN A 181 8.87 -6.08 31.08
CA GLN A 181 7.40 -6.16 31.17
C GLN A 181 6.78 -5.41 29.98
N ASN A 182 5.53 -5.73 29.62
CA ASN A 182 4.76 -5.06 28.56
C ASN A 182 5.42 -5.03 27.17
N TYR A 183 6.46 -5.83 26.92
CA TYR A 183 7.08 -5.94 25.61
C TYR A 183 6.31 -6.95 24.76
N LYS A 184 5.44 -6.47 23.89
CA LYS A 184 4.46 -7.28 23.17
C LYS A 184 5.07 -7.84 21.90
N PHE A 185 5.01 -9.14 21.73
CA PHE A 185 5.30 -9.79 20.45
C PHE A 185 4.24 -9.38 19.42
N LEU A 186 4.66 -8.92 18.24
CA LEU A 186 3.73 -8.56 17.16
C LEU A 186 3.57 -9.72 16.16
N GLY A 187 4.66 -10.41 15.87
CA GLY A 187 4.69 -11.43 14.83
C GLY A 187 6.06 -11.57 14.19
N THR A 188 6.10 -12.36 13.13
CA THR A 188 7.26 -12.60 12.30
C THR A 188 7.01 -12.26 10.83
N ILE A 189 8.08 -11.94 10.11
CA ILE A 189 8.04 -11.73 8.66
C ILE A 189 9.13 -12.59 8.01
N LYS A 190 8.79 -13.30 6.93
CA LYS A 190 9.79 -14.07 6.19
C LYS A 190 10.83 -13.15 5.58
N ARG A 191 12.08 -13.64 5.51
CA ARG A 191 13.20 -12.87 4.98
C ARG A 191 13.06 -12.45 3.52
N GLU A 192 12.31 -13.23 2.74
CA GLU A 192 12.07 -12.98 1.31
C GLU A 192 11.10 -11.82 1.04
N TYR A 193 10.36 -11.34 2.05
CA TYR A 193 9.35 -10.30 1.86
C TYR A 193 9.84 -8.88 2.12
N ILE A 194 10.88 -8.70 2.94
CA ILE A 194 11.34 -7.38 3.35
C ILE A 194 12.87 -7.32 3.51
N GLU A 195 13.42 -6.13 3.26
CA GLU A 195 14.78 -5.75 3.63
C GLU A 195 14.75 -4.77 4.81
N PRO A 196 14.78 -5.24 6.06
CA PRO A 196 14.46 -4.39 7.21
C PRO A 196 15.47 -3.26 7.42
N TRP A 197 16.74 -3.43 7.04
CA TRP A 197 17.79 -2.41 7.21
C TRP A 197 17.55 -1.11 6.43
N VAL A 198 16.70 -1.14 5.39
CA VAL A 198 16.28 0.06 4.67
C VAL A 198 15.26 0.87 5.48
N LEU A 199 14.51 0.21 6.36
CA LEU A 199 13.41 0.76 7.13
C LEU A 199 13.79 1.13 8.58
N LEU A 200 14.94 0.64 9.06
CA LEU A 200 15.42 0.93 10.42
C LEU A 200 15.98 2.35 10.54
N GLU A 201 15.79 2.91 11.72
CA GLU A 201 16.31 4.24 12.09
C GLU A 201 17.83 4.24 12.16
N ARG A 202 18.42 5.41 11.85
CA ARG A 202 19.88 5.60 11.77
C ARG A 202 20.29 6.76 12.66
N ASP A 203 21.30 6.53 13.48
CA ASP A 203 22.01 7.65 14.11
C ASP A 203 23.22 8.04 13.26
N PRO A 204 23.37 9.34 12.94
CA PRO A 204 24.64 9.85 12.43
C PRO A 204 25.65 9.86 13.57
N LYS A 205 26.68 9.01 13.52
CA LYS A 205 27.84 9.11 14.41
C LYS A 205 29.12 9.21 13.57
N GLU A 206 29.86 10.29 13.78
CA GLU A 206 31.31 10.41 13.48
C GLU A 206 31.77 9.74 12.17
N GLU A 207 31.05 9.95 11.05
CA GLU A 207 31.35 9.45 9.68
C GLU A 207 30.67 8.12 9.25
N LYS A 208 29.90 7.43 10.10
CA LYS A 208 29.08 6.27 9.72
C LYS A 208 27.66 6.32 10.29
N PHE A 209 26.71 5.78 9.52
CA PHE A 209 25.36 5.55 10.03
C PHE A 209 25.33 4.26 10.84
N ILE A 210 24.95 4.36 12.10
CA ILE A 210 24.69 3.19 12.95
C ILE A 210 23.20 2.89 12.91
N LEU A 211 22.84 1.68 12.49
CA LEU A 211 21.45 1.22 12.50
C LEU A 211 20.98 0.97 13.92
N LYS A 212 19.79 1.44 14.23
CA LYS A 212 19.05 1.09 15.45
C LYS A 212 18.25 -0.19 15.22
N ASN A 213 17.89 -0.85 16.30
CA ASN A 213 17.05 -2.06 16.28
C ASN A 213 15.55 -1.75 16.27
N TYR A 214 15.15 -0.55 15.83
CA TYR A 214 13.76 -0.17 15.69
C TYR A 214 13.51 0.66 14.43
N MET A 215 12.25 0.71 14.03
CA MET A 215 11.72 1.59 13.00
C MET A 215 10.50 2.36 13.53
N ASN A 216 10.15 3.45 12.85
CA ASN A 216 8.93 4.19 13.16
C ASN A 216 7.69 3.31 12.92
N LYS A 217 6.72 3.38 13.84
CA LYS A 217 5.42 2.70 13.78
C LYS A 217 4.70 2.93 12.44
N GLU A 218 4.68 4.15 11.92
CA GLU A 218 4.04 4.46 10.64
C GLU A 218 4.70 3.72 9.48
N THR A 219 6.04 3.63 9.50
CA THR A 219 6.80 2.88 8.49
C THR A 219 6.47 1.39 8.58
N PHE A 220 6.41 0.84 9.80
CA PHE A 220 6.03 -0.55 9.99
C PHE A 220 4.60 -0.84 9.50
N ILE A 221 3.62 0.01 9.84
CA ILE A 221 2.22 -0.13 9.40
C ILE A 221 2.12 -0.10 7.87
N LYS A 222 2.89 0.79 7.24
CA LYS A 222 2.84 0.98 5.80
C LYS A 222 3.48 -0.16 5.02
N GLU A 223 4.69 -0.57 5.41
CA GLU A 223 5.57 -1.44 4.61
C GLU A 223 5.61 -2.90 5.12
N CYS A 224 5.44 -3.13 6.43
CA CYS A 224 5.67 -4.45 7.05
C CYS A 224 4.37 -5.16 7.44
N LEU A 225 3.35 -4.42 7.88
CA LEU A 225 2.16 -4.98 8.53
C LEU A 225 1.42 -6.02 7.66
N VAL A 226 1.40 -5.84 6.35
CA VAL A 226 0.73 -6.76 5.40
C VAL A 226 1.39 -8.15 5.34
N TYR A 227 2.67 -8.25 5.71
CA TYR A 227 3.44 -9.50 5.69
C TYR A 227 3.54 -10.16 7.06
N LEU A 228 2.96 -9.54 8.10
CA LEU A 228 3.09 -9.99 9.47
C LEU A 228 2.35 -11.32 9.68
N ASN A 229 3.08 -12.31 10.21
CA ASN A 229 2.56 -13.61 10.54
C ASN A 229 2.65 -13.82 12.06
N PRO A 230 1.56 -14.22 12.75
CA PRO A 230 1.63 -14.40 14.20
C PRO A 230 2.45 -15.62 14.63
N LYS A 231 2.83 -16.51 13.72
CA LYS A 231 3.58 -17.73 14.06
C LYS A 231 5.08 -17.46 14.23
N LEU A 232 5.69 -18.12 15.22
CA LEU A 232 7.14 -18.19 15.36
C LEU A 232 7.69 -19.28 14.44
N ASN A 233 8.39 -18.86 13.38
CA ASN A 233 9.07 -19.78 12.47
C ASN A 233 10.57 -19.50 12.49
N ILE A 234 11.37 -20.51 12.21
CA ILE A 234 12.81 -20.34 12.00
C ILE A 234 13.02 -19.56 10.70
N ASN A 235 14.12 -18.81 10.62
CA ASN A 235 14.52 -18.01 9.46
C ASN A 235 13.54 -16.88 9.11
N THR A 236 12.82 -16.36 10.10
CA THR A 236 11.97 -15.16 9.97
C THR A 236 12.46 -14.02 10.86
N TYR A 237 12.26 -12.79 10.41
CA TYR A 237 12.41 -11.59 11.22
C TYR A 237 11.37 -11.56 12.33
N VAL A 238 11.74 -11.19 13.54
CA VAL A 238 10.82 -11.10 14.69
C VAL A 238 10.67 -9.66 15.19
N PHE A 239 9.42 -9.25 15.39
CA PHE A 239 9.06 -7.88 15.75
C PHE A 239 8.32 -7.81 17.09
N PHE A 240 8.62 -6.74 17.83
CA PHE A 240 8.04 -6.44 19.12
C PHE A 240 7.61 -4.97 19.21
N TYR A 241 6.66 -4.71 20.10
CA TYR A 241 6.13 -3.39 20.39
C TYR A 241 6.21 -3.13 21.88
N TYR A 242 6.66 -1.93 22.26
CA TYR A 242 6.72 -1.51 23.65
C TYR A 242 5.78 -0.32 23.85
N PRO A 243 4.67 -0.46 24.61
CA PRO A 243 3.69 0.61 24.78
C PRO A 243 4.26 1.91 25.35
N ASP A 244 5.28 1.82 26.21
CA ASP A 244 5.94 3.00 26.78
C ASP A 244 6.74 3.79 25.72
N ASP A 245 7.01 3.19 24.57
CA ASP A 245 7.67 3.79 23.40
C ASP A 245 6.82 3.59 22.13
N PHE A 246 5.57 4.07 22.21
CA PHE A 246 4.48 3.79 21.27
C PHE A 246 4.74 4.18 19.80
N GLN A 247 5.76 4.99 19.54
CA GLN A 247 6.14 5.39 18.18
C GLN A 247 7.08 4.39 17.50
N LYS A 248 7.56 3.37 18.21
CA LYS A 248 8.61 2.47 17.73
C LYS A 248 8.16 1.02 17.67
N VAL A 249 8.63 0.35 16.62
CA VAL A 249 8.54 -1.10 16.47
C VAL A 249 9.94 -1.67 16.41
N TYR A 250 10.22 -2.63 17.28
CA TYR A 250 11.53 -3.20 17.50
C TYR A 250 11.73 -4.45 16.66
N LEU A 251 12.83 -4.50 15.91
CA LEU A 251 13.31 -5.71 15.26
C LEU A 251 14.33 -6.38 16.18
N GLU A 252 14.00 -7.58 16.66
CA GLU A 252 14.98 -8.36 17.40
C GLU A 252 15.91 -9.14 16.45
N GLY A 253 15.53 -9.45 15.22
CA GLY A 253 16.44 -10.08 14.26
C GLY A 253 15.87 -11.38 13.71
N VAL A 254 16.71 -12.35 13.34
CA VAL A 254 16.24 -13.62 12.76
C VAL A 254 16.17 -14.70 13.81
N ILE A 255 15.04 -15.40 13.87
CA ILE A 255 14.92 -16.62 14.68
C ILE A 255 15.78 -17.73 14.04
N ILE A 256 16.74 -18.25 14.81
CA ILE A 256 17.59 -19.37 14.39
C ILE A 256 17.07 -20.68 14.96
N ASN A 257 16.60 -20.66 16.21
CA ASN A 257 16.07 -21.82 16.89
C ASN A 257 14.95 -21.43 17.86
N THR A 258 14.04 -22.37 18.09
CA THR A 258 12.89 -22.27 18.99
C THR A 258 12.88 -23.51 19.88
N GLU A 259 12.79 -23.33 21.19
CA GLU A 259 12.77 -24.41 22.17
C GLU A 259 11.69 -24.14 23.22
N GLU A 260 10.89 -25.16 23.57
CA GLU A 260 9.92 -25.06 24.67
C GLU A 260 10.62 -25.46 25.97
N ILE A 261 10.66 -24.56 26.96
CA ILE A 261 11.33 -24.80 28.24
C ILE A 261 10.31 -25.03 29.37
N LYS A 262 10.73 -25.76 30.40
CA LYS A 262 9.87 -26.09 31.55
C LYS A 262 9.85 -24.93 32.56
N ASN A 263 8.77 -24.82 33.33
CA ASN A 263 8.64 -23.82 34.40
C ASN A 263 9.78 -23.88 35.43
N ILE A 264 10.29 -25.07 35.76
CA ILE A 264 11.40 -25.25 36.71
C ILE A 264 12.67 -24.54 36.20
N GLU A 265 13.00 -24.72 34.93
CA GLU A 265 14.15 -24.07 34.28
C GLU A 265 13.99 -22.55 34.26
N LEU A 266 12.78 -22.05 34.00
CA LEU A 266 12.50 -20.62 34.09
C LEU A 266 12.73 -20.06 35.50
N SER A 267 12.29 -20.77 36.55
CA SER A 267 12.49 -20.36 37.94
C SER A 267 13.98 -20.27 38.29
N GLU A 268 14.78 -21.26 37.88
CA GLU A 268 16.24 -21.24 38.07
C GLU A 268 16.89 -20.04 37.37
N ILE A 269 16.47 -19.71 36.13
CA ILE A 269 16.95 -18.55 35.38
C ILE A 269 16.57 -17.24 36.10
N LEU A 270 15.35 -17.15 36.63
CA LEU A 270 14.89 -15.97 37.37
C LEU A 270 15.67 -15.76 38.67
N GLU A 271 16.00 -16.82 39.40
CA GLU A 271 16.72 -16.75 40.67
C GLU A 271 18.22 -16.48 40.48
N MET A 272 18.87 -17.18 39.53
CA MET A 272 20.33 -17.19 39.42
C MET A 272 20.89 -16.32 38.30
N GLN A 273 20.08 -16.03 37.28
CA GLN A 273 20.55 -15.46 36.02
C GLN A 273 19.78 -14.22 35.57
N THR A 274 18.98 -13.58 36.43
CA THR A 274 18.23 -12.38 36.06
C THR A 274 18.59 -11.20 36.96
N ILE A 275 18.85 -10.04 36.37
CA ILE A 275 18.99 -8.80 37.14
C ILE A 275 17.58 -8.41 37.63
N LYS A 276 17.38 -8.28 38.95
CA LYS A 276 16.17 -7.64 39.50
C LYS A 276 16.21 -6.16 39.12
N SER A 277 15.70 -5.80 37.95
CA SER A 277 15.58 -4.38 37.59
C SER A 277 14.42 -3.77 38.38
N SER A 278 14.73 -3.06 39.46
CA SER A 278 13.93 -1.91 39.84
C SER A 278 13.99 -0.94 38.67
N ILE A 279 12.88 -0.78 37.94
CA ILE A 279 12.79 0.24 36.89
C ILE A 279 12.92 1.60 37.58
N THR A 280 14.11 2.21 37.48
CA THR A 280 14.25 3.65 37.42
C THR A 280 15.58 4.01 36.74
N THR A 281 15.46 4.87 35.72
CA THR A 281 16.47 5.76 35.13
C THR A 281 17.54 5.21 34.16
N ALA A 282 17.46 5.78 32.94
CA ALA A 282 18.55 6.35 32.16
C ALA A 282 19.57 5.42 31.47
N LEU A 283 19.38 5.26 30.16
CA LEU A 283 20.46 5.18 29.17
C LEU A 283 20.23 6.40 28.26
N ALA A 284 20.74 7.62 28.51
CA ALA A 284 22.08 8.00 28.92
C ALA A 284 23.14 7.19 28.15
N GLU A 285 23.22 7.49 26.86
CA GLU A 285 24.44 8.05 26.28
C GLU A 285 25.55 8.24 27.33
N LYS A 286 26.45 7.26 27.43
CA LYS A 286 27.81 7.47 27.93
C LYS A 286 28.72 6.34 27.47
N LYS A 287 29.29 6.60 26.30
CA LYS A 287 30.57 6.18 25.69
C LYS A 287 30.36 5.64 24.29
#